data_AF-A0A3C1RSV9-F1
#
_entry.id   AF-A0A3C1RSV9-F1
#
_cell.length_a   1.000
_cell.length_b   1.000
_cell.length_c   1.000
_cell.angle_alpha   90.00
_cell.angle_beta   90.00
_cell.angle_gamma   90.00
#
_symmetry.space_group_name_H-M   'P 1'
#
loop_
_entity.id
_entity.type
_entity.pdbx_description
1 polymer ?
#
loop_
_entity_poly.entity_id
_entity_poly.type
_entity_poly.pdbx_seq_one_letter_code
_entity_poly.pdbx_strand_id
1 'polypeptide(L)'
;MIPNKSQFLSELQVDSDIDSELELETFTEPNQSLRKFVEQKFAIKSLSDQLSQIESDAINEAIAIYQDNMNNNRNNVIYQDSIAKVVIVFRQKYVSSKDSPELTKLEELIRSEEIIILKRNGEKLNKLDSEIEDLENQIKELEVRKEKLLSSKRIENLKAEYQQLIQELAYKEPGLNVSFKR
;
A
#
# COMPACT_ATOMS: atom_id res chain seq x y z
N MET A 1 -15.85 2.25 73.79
CA MET A 1 -17.08 2.92 74.28
C MET A 1 -18.04 3.05 73.11
N ILE A 2 -19.24 2.47 73.24
CA ILE A 2 -20.41 2.70 72.39
C ILE A 2 -21.36 3.60 73.22
N PRO A 3 -22.10 4.54 72.59
CA PRO A 3 -23.52 4.33 72.24
C PRO A 3 -23.80 4.82 70.80
N ASN A 4 -24.54 4.16 69.88
CA ASN A 4 -25.89 3.58 69.82
C ASN A 4 -27.09 4.52 70.08
N LYS A 5 -27.83 4.81 69.00
CA LYS A 5 -29.31 4.83 68.84
C LYS A 5 -29.58 5.06 67.33
N SER A 6 -29.95 4.05 66.53
CA SER A 6 -31.31 3.46 66.38
C SER A 6 -32.31 4.57 66.00
N GLN A 7 -33.04 4.57 64.89
CA GLN A 7 -33.90 3.55 64.27
C GLN A 7 -34.46 4.16 62.98
N PHE A 8 -34.63 3.35 61.93
CA PHE A 8 -35.76 3.32 60.98
C PHE A 8 -35.43 2.18 59.99
N LEU A 9 -35.84 0.93 60.31
CA LEU A 9 -36.92 0.19 59.63
C LEU A 9 -36.64 0.08 58.11
N SER A 10 -36.05 -0.96 57.52
CA SER A 10 -36.38 -2.41 57.51
C SER A 10 -37.87 -2.70 57.42
N GLU A 11 -38.38 -2.80 56.18
CA GLU A 11 -39.53 -3.62 55.78
C GLU A 11 -39.71 -3.53 54.24
N LEU A 12 -39.30 -4.57 53.51
CA LEU A 12 -40.20 -5.34 52.64
C LEU A 12 -39.46 -6.58 52.12
N GLN A 13 -39.80 -7.71 52.72
CA GLN A 13 -39.49 -9.05 52.24
C GLN A 13 -40.68 -9.54 51.40
N VAL A 14 -40.32 -10.17 50.27
CA VAL A 14 -40.89 -11.43 49.71
C VAL A 14 -42.34 -11.41 49.21
N ASP A 15 -42.49 -11.72 47.92
CA ASP A 15 -43.33 -12.79 47.34
C ASP A 15 -42.86 -12.98 45.89
N SER A 16 -42.08 -14.03 45.60
CA SER A 16 -42.50 -15.41 45.25
C SER A 16 -42.63 -15.60 43.73
N ASP A 17 -41.65 -16.31 43.17
CA ASP A 17 -41.72 -17.24 42.04
C ASP A 17 -42.96 -17.17 41.13
N ILE A 18 -42.76 -16.68 39.90
CA ILE A 18 -43.47 -17.20 38.73
C ILE A 18 -42.45 -17.45 37.63
N ASP A 19 -42.21 -18.74 37.44
CA ASP A 19 -41.62 -19.42 36.28
C ASP A 19 -41.79 -18.65 34.97
N SER A 20 -40.68 -18.49 34.25
CA SER A 20 -40.65 -18.51 32.79
C SER A 20 -39.23 -18.82 32.35
N GLU A 21 -38.96 -20.11 32.19
CA GLU A 21 -37.98 -20.62 31.25
C GLU A 21 -37.94 -19.75 30.00
N LEU A 22 -36.78 -19.17 29.68
CA LEU A 22 -36.42 -18.82 28.31
C LEU A 22 -34.91 -19.02 28.22
N GLU A 23 -34.58 -20.22 27.75
CA GLU A 23 -33.32 -20.57 27.14
C GLU A 23 -32.80 -19.38 26.31
N LEU A 24 -31.77 -18.67 26.80
CA LEU A 24 -30.99 -17.79 25.95
C LEU A 24 -30.06 -18.68 25.13
N GLU A 25 -30.67 -19.25 24.09
CA GLU A 25 -29.99 -19.77 22.91
C GLU A 25 -28.87 -18.81 22.53
N THR A 26 -27.64 -19.32 22.45
CA THR A 26 -26.51 -18.62 21.86
C THR A 26 -26.77 -18.45 20.37
N PHE A 27 -27.64 -17.51 20.01
CA PHE A 27 -27.73 -16.96 18.67
C PHE A 27 -26.48 -16.13 18.43
N THR A 28 -25.43 -16.77 17.92
CA THR A 28 -24.39 -16.03 17.19
C THR A 28 -25.05 -15.49 15.92
N GLU A 29 -25.43 -14.22 15.94
CA GLU A 29 -25.98 -13.54 14.76
C GLU A 29 -25.07 -13.78 13.54
N PRO A 30 -25.64 -14.12 12.37
CA PRO A 30 -24.84 -14.21 11.15
C PRO A 30 -24.19 -12.84 10.89
N ASN A 31 -22.89 -12.85 10.56
CA ASN A 31 -22.04 -11.69 10.22
C ASN A 31 -21.24 -11.03 11.37
N GLN A 32 -21.21 -11.57 12.59
CA GLN A 32 -20.43 -10.96 13.68
C GLN A 32 -18.94 -10.81 13.35
N SER A 33 -18.31 -11.83 12.75
CA SER A 33 -16.88 -11.80 12.41
C SER A 33 -16.57 -10.85 11.24
N LEU A 34 -17.44 -10.78 10.23
CA LEU A 34 -17.31 -9.84 9.11
C LEU A 34 -17.45 -8.39 9.57
N ARG A 35 -18.40 -8.13 10.47
CA ARG A 35 -18.59 -6.83 11.09
C ARG A 35 -17.37 -6.40 11.92
N LYS A 36 -16.86 -7.29 12.77
CA LYS A 36 -15.62 -7.05 13.54
C LYS A 36 -14.42 -6.74 12.63
N PHE A 37 -14.29 -7.45 11.51
CA PHE A 37 -13.21 -7.20 10.54
C PHE A 37 -13.29 -5.80 9.91
N VAL A 38 -14.49 -5.35 9.51
CA VAL A 38 -14.68 -4.01 8.93
C VAL A 38 -14.46 -2.91 9.97
N GLU A 39 -14.98 -3.09 11.19
CA GLU A 39 -14.81 -2.14 12.30
C GLU A 39 -13.33 -1.94 12.67
N GLN A 40 -12.56 -3.03 12.75
CA GLN A 40 -11.12 -2.96 13.00
C GLN A 40 -10.36 -2.28 11.86
N LYS A 41 -10.71 -2.55 10.60
CA LYS A 41 -10.11 -1.87 9.45
C LYS A 41 -10.38 -0.37 9.46
N PHE A 42 -11.57 0.05 9.88
CA PHE A 42 -11.91 1.46 10.02
C PHE A 42 -11.12 2.13 11.17
N ALA A 43 -11.00 1.46 12.31
CA ALA A 43 -10.24 1.95 13.46
C ALA A 43 -8.76 2.19 13.12
N ILE A 44 -8.11 1.27 12.39
CA ILE A 44 -6.73 1.43 11.93
C ILE A 44 -6.58 2.68 11.06
N LYS A 45 -7.53 2.91 10.14
CA LYS A 45 -7.51 4.10 9.28
C LYS A 45 -7.61 5.38 10.11
N SER A 46 -8.56 5.45 11.05
CA SER A 46 -8.73 6.62 11.91
C SER A 46 -7.49 6.92 12.76
N LEU A 47 -6.83 5.90 13.30
CA LEU A 47 -5.60 6.08 14.08
C LEU A 47 -4.43 6.53 13.20
N SER A 48 -4.33 6.03 11.97
CA SER A 48 -3.33 6.48 11.00
C SER A 48 -3.50 7.96 10.67
N ASP A 49 -4.74 8.43 10.51
CA ASP A 49 -5.02 9.83 10.21
C ASP A 49 -4.67 10.72 11.41
N GLN A 50 -4.96 10.30 12.64
CA GLN A 50 -4.56 11.02 13.86
C GLN A 50 -3.04 11.07 14.04
N LEU A 51 -2.33 9.99 13.75
CA LEU A 51 -0.87 9.95 13.81
C LEU A 51 -0.24 10.97 12.86
N SER A 52 -0.81 11.12 11.66
CA SER A 52 -0.31 12.09 10.66
C SER A 52 -0.42 13.55 11.12
N GLN A 53 -1.40 13.85 12.00
CA GLN A 53 -1.59 15.20 12.55
C GLN A 53 -0.52 15.55 13.59
N ILE A 54 -0.08 14.59 14.40
CA ILE A 54 0.91 14.82 15.46
C ILE A 54 2.36 14.65 14.98
N GLU A 55 2.57 14.08 13.80
CA GLU A 55 3.89 13.79 13.24
C GLU A 55 4.74 15.05 13.06
N SER A 56 4.17 16.15 12.57
CA SER A 56 4.90 17.41 12.38
C SER A 56 5.42 17.98 13.70
N ASP A 57 4.62 17.92 14.76
CA ASP A 57 5.01 18.43 16.08
C ASP A 57 6.08 17.55 16.72
N ALA A 58 5.95 16.23 16.60
CA ALA A 58 6.96 15.28 17.07
C ALA A 58 8.31 15.45 16.33
N ILE A 59 8.30 15.77 15.03
CA ILE A 59 9.53 16.09 14.28
C ILE A 59 10.19 17.37 14.82
N ASN A 60 9.40 18.41 15.11
CA ASN A 60 9.92 19.66 15.66
C ASN A 60 10.58 19.46 17.02
N GLU A 61 9.93 18.69 17.91
CA GLU A 61 10.47 18.33 19.22
C GLU A 61 11.77 17.52 19.07
N ALA A 62 11.79 16.56 18.14
CA ALA A 62 12.97 15.78 17.83
C ALA A 62 14.16 16.65 17.37
N ILE A 63 13.92 17.64 16.50
CA ILE A 63 14.96 18.57 16.04
C ILE A 63 15.52 19.39 17.21
N ALA A 64 14.67 19.88 18.11
CA ALA A 64 15.10 20.65 19.28
C ALA A 64 16.01 19.82 20.20
N ILE A 65 15.59 18.60 20.55
CA ILE A 65 16.38 17.67 21.38
C ILE A 65 17.73 17.35 20.72
N TYR A 66 17.76 17.18 19.40
CA TYR A 66 19.00 16.94 18.67
C TYR A 66 19.98 18.12 18.76
N GLN A 67 19.48 19.36 18.62
CA GLN A 67 20.29 20.57 18.70
C GLN A 67 20.87 20.79 20.11
N ASP A 68 20.08 20.57 21.15
CA ASP A 68 20.51 20.75 22.54
C ASP A 68 21.56 19.72 22.98
N ASN A 69 21.54 18.52 22.39
CA ASN A 69 22.40 17.40 22.76
C ASN A 69 23.58 17.13 21.79
N MET A 70 23.88 18.08 20.89
CA MET A 70 24.92 17.95 19.83
C MET A 70 26.27 17.46 20.35
N ASN A 71 26.65 17.79 21.59
CA ASN A 71 27.98 17.48 22.14
C ASN A 71 28.07 16.10 22.82
N ASN A 72 26.96 15.49 23.20
CA ASN A 72 26.96 14.27 24.04
C ASN A 72 26.40 13.02 23.34
N ASN A 73 25.77 13.15 22.17
CA ASN A 73 24.98 12.08 21.58
C ASN A 73 25.49 11.63 20.20
N ARG A 74 26.42 10.66 20.18
CA ARG A 74 27.09 10.17 18.96
C ARG A 74 26.19 9.41 17.97
N ASN A 75 24.97 9.02 18.38
CA ASN A 75 24.11 8.09 17.63
C ASN A 75 22.75 8.69 17.21
N ASN A 76 22.56 10.01 17.31
CA ASN A 76 21.33 10.72 16.90
C ASN A 76 20.03 10.18 17.54
N VAL A 77 20.12 9.51 18.68
CA VAL A 77 18.97 8.92 19.39
C VAL A 77 18.26 10.01 20.17
N ILE A 78 16.97 10.18 19.93
CA ILE A 78 16.17 11.27 20.53
C ILE A 78 15.22 10.75 21.60
N TYR A 79 14.71 9.54 21.43
CA TYR A 79 13.84 8.90 22.40
C TYR A 79 14.17 7.42 22.50
N GLN A 80 14.18 6.89 23.71
CA GLN A 80 14.37 5.46 23.97
C GLN A 80 13.57 5.07 25.21
N ASP A 81 12.69 4.11 25.04
CA ASP A 81 11.94 3.45 26.10
C ASP A 81 11.97 1.92 25.90
N SER A 82 11.38 1.18 26.82
CA SER A 82 11.18 -0.27 26.80
C SER A 82 10.48 -0.80 25.53
N ILE A 83 9.71 0.06 24.85
CA ILE A 83 8.88 -0.31 23.69
C ILE A 83 9.51 0.14 22.36
N ALA A 84 10.22 1.27 22.31
CA ALA A 84 10.71 1.84 21.06
C ALA A 84 11.95 2.73 21.23
N LYS A 85 12.71 2.83 20.14
CA LYS A 85 13.85 3.74 19.99
C LYS A 85 13.63 4.62 18.76
N VAL A 86 13.70 5.93 18.94
CA VAL A 86 13.54 6.94 17.87
C VAL A 86 14.88 7.63 17.63
N VAL A 87 15.27 7.70 16.35
CA VAL A 87 16.54 8.27 15.90
C VAL A 87 16.25 9.28 14.79
N ILE A 88 16.85 10.47 14.86
CA ILE A 88 16.76 11.43 13.76
C ILE A 88 17.76 11.09 12.67
N VAL A 89 17.26 11.08 11.44
CA VAL A 89 18.07 10.84 10.25
C VAL A 89 17.86 12.02 9.31
N PHE A 90 18.93 12.79 9.11
CA PHE A 90 18.95 13.81 8.08
C PHE A 90 19.25 13.15 6.74
N ARG A 91 18.27 13.20 5.83
CA ARG A 91 18.50 12.83 4.44
C ARG A 91 18.92 14.08 3.67
N GLN A 92 19.93 13.93 2.84
CA GLN A 92 20.34 15.00 1.94
C GLN A 92 19.22 15.26 0.93
N LYS A 93 18.69 16.48 0.92
CA LYS A 93 17.72 16.92 -0.08
C LYS A 93 18.47 17.71 -1.15
N TYR A 94 18.42 17.23 -2.39
CA TYR A 94 18.99 17.95 -3.52
C TYR A 94 18.04 19.06 -3.98
N VAL A 95 18.61 20.23 -4.24
CA VAL A 95 17.89 21.40 -4.74
C VAL A 95 17.43 21.09 -6.17
N SER A 96 16.16 21.39 -6.48
CA SER A 96 15.66 21.25 -7.85
C SER A 96 16.05 22.45 -8.69
N SER A 97 16.07 22.29 -10.01
CA SER A 97 16.27 23.36 -10.99
C SER A 97 15.21 24.47 -10.91
N LYS A 98 14.09 24.23 -10.21
CA LYS A 98 13.08 25.24 -9.86
C LYS A 98 13.51 26.15 -8.70
N ASP A 99 14.38 25.64 -7.84
CA ASP A 99 14.77 26.28 -6.59
C ASP A 99 16.14 26.98 -6.70
N SER A 100 16.88 26.78 -7.81
CA SER A 100 18.19 27.39 -8.05
C SER A 100 18.36 27.90 -9.48
N PRO A 101 18.66 29.20 -9.69
CA PRO A 101 18.86 29.78 -11.02
C PRO A 101 20.14 29.29 -11.71
N GLU A 102 21.15 28.87 -10.93
CA GLU A 102 22.40 28.32 -11.47
C GLU A 102 22.16 26.95 -12.12
N LEU A 103 21.31 26.12 -11.49
CA LEU A 103 20.89 24.84 -12.07
C LEU A 103 20.07 25.05 -13.33
N THR A 104 19.14 26.03 -13.34
CA THR A 104 18.37 26.36 -14.55
C THR A 104 19.28 26.75 -15.72
N LYS A 105 20.28 27.62 -15.47
CA LYS A 105 21.22 28.05 -16.50
C LYS A 105 22.05 26.87 -17.04
N LEU A 106 22.45 25.94 -16.17
CA LEU A 106 23.18 24.76 -16.59
C LEU A 106 22.32 23.83 -17.44
N GLU A 107 21.04 23.64 -17.08
CA GLU A 107 20.09 22.88 -17.91
C GLU A 107 19.89 23.50 -19.29
N GLU A 108 19.80 24.82 -19.39
CA GLU A 108 19.70 25.51 -20.68
C GLU A 108 20.95 25.28 -21.54
N LEU A 109 22.14 25.35 -20.94
CA LEU A 109 23.39 25.05 -21.66
C LEU A 109 23.42 23.59 -22.14
N ILE A 110 23.05 22.63 -21.28
CA ILE A 110 22.96 21.21 -21.65
C ILE A 110 22.02 21.04 -22.84
N ARG A 111 20.80 21.61 -22.78
CA ARG A 111 19.83 21.55 -23.89
C ARG A 111 20.38 22.16 -25.18
N SER A 112 21.09 23.28 -25.08
CA SER A 112 21.67 23.92 -26.27
C SER A 112 22.71 23.03 -26.94
N GLU A 113 23.53 22.33 -26.15
CA GLU A 113 24.54 21.41 -26.65
C GLU A 113 23.90 20.13 -27.24
N GLU A 114 22.86 19.61 -26.61
CA GLU A 114 22.05 18.49 -27.15
C GLU A 114 21.51 18.82 -28.55
N ILE A 115 20.98 20.02 -28.75
CA ILE A 115 20.50 20.48 -30.06
C ILE A 115 21.64 20.54 -31.08
N ILE A 116 22.82 21.02 -30.68
CA ILE A 116 24.01 21.07 -31.56
C ILE A 116 24.41 19.66 -31.98
N ILE A 117 24.48 18.72 -31.04
CA ILE A 117 24.83 17.32 -31.29
C ILE A 117 23.80 16.68 -32.24
N LEU A 118 22.51 16.88 -31.98
CA LEU A 118 21.43 16.36 -32.83
C LEU A 118 21.53 16.91 -34.25
N LYS A 119 21.77 18.21 -34.43
CA LYS A 119 21.95 18.80 -35.77
C LYS A 119 23.20 18.27 -36.47
N ARG A 120 24.31 18.14 -35.74
CA ARG A 120 25.59 17.66 -36.28
C ARG A 120 25.51 16.20 -36.71
N ASN A 121 24.77 15.37 -35.98
CA ASN A 121 24.68 13.94 -36.21
C ASN A 121 23.38 13.51 -36.90
N GLY A 122 22.46 14.43 -37.19
CA GLY A 122 21.12 14.13 -37.69
C GLY A 122 21.11 13.23 -38.93
N GLU A 123 21.97 13.51 -39.92
CA GLU A 123 22.07 12.65 -41.11
C GLU A 123 22.57 11.23 -40.81
N LYS A 124 23.47 11.08 -39.83
CA LYS A 124 23.96 9.77 -39.41
C LYS A 124 22.89 9.02 -38.63
N LEU A 125 22.14 9.73 -37.78
CA LEU A 125 21.01 9.17 -37.03
C LEU A 125 19.92 8.70 -38.00
N ASN A 126 19.53 9.52 -38.98
CA ASN A 126 18.54 9.13 -39.98
C ASN A 126 18.95 7.89 -40.80
N LYS A 127 20.24 7.74 -41.09
CA LYS A 127 20.75 6.52 -41.74
C LYS A 127 20.62 5.31 -40.85
N LEU A 128 20.97 5.44 -39.57
CA LEU A 128 20.79 4.38 -38.58
C LEU A 128 19.31 4.04 -38.40
N ASP A 129 18.42 5.03 -38.38
CA ASP A 129 16.97 4.81 -38.27
C ASP A 129 16.44 4.02 -39.48
N SER A 130 16.91 4.35 -40.70
CA SER A 130 16.57 3.58 -41.91
C SER A 130 17.11 2.14 -41.85
N GLU A 131 18.36 1.95 -41.40
CA GLU A 131 18.95 0.61 -41.23
C GLU A 131 18.19 -0.21 -40.17
N ILE A 132 17.74 0.43 -39.08
CA ILE A 132 16.90 -0.19 -38.06
C ILE A 132 15.57 -0.62 -38.67
N GLU A 133 14.90 0.24 -39.42
CA GLU A 133 13.62 -0.08 -40.07
C GLU A 133 13.75 -1.28 -41.03
N ASP A 134 14.81 -1.31 -41.84
CA ASP A 134 15.10 -2.42 -42.75
C ASP A 134 15.32 -3.75 -41.99
N LEU A 135 16.08 -3.71 -40.89
CA LEU A 135 16.32 -4.88 -40.04
C LEU A 135 15.04 -5.34 -39.32
N GLU A 136 14.21 -4.42 -38.83
CA GLU A 136 12.92 -4.74 -38.22
C GLU A 136 11.98 -5.42 -39.22
N ASN A 137 11.97 -4.96 -40.47
CA ASN A 137 11.19 -5.59 -41.53
C ASN A 137 11.69 -7.02 -41.82
N GLN A 138 13.00 -7.22 -41.88
CA GLN A 138 13.59 -8.57 -42.01
C GLN A 138 13.22 -9.48 -40.83
N ILE A 139 13.24 -8.95 -39.60
CA ILE A 139 12.81 -9.71 -38.41
C ILE A 139 11.34 -10.10 -38.53
N LYS A 140 10.45 -9.18 -38.90
CA LYS A 140 9.02 -9.47 -39.10
C LYS A 140 8.80 -10.56 -40.15
N GLU A 141 9.51 -10.50 -41.27
CA GLU A 141 9.44 -11.54 -42.31
C GLU A 141 9.88 -12.92 -41.79
N LEU A 142 10.97 -12.96 -41.02
CA LEU A 142 11.47 -14.18 -40.39
C LEU A 142 10.49 -14.71 -39.34
N GLU A 143 9.84 -13.84 -38.58
CA GLU A 143 8.80 -14.21 -37.60
C GLU A 143 7.57 -14.80 -38.30
N VAL A 144 7.08 -14.18 -39.37
CA VAL A 144 5.99 -14.75 -40.18
C VAL A 144 6.38 -16.12 -40.73
N ARG A 145 7.62 -16.29 -41.19
CA ARG A 145 8.11 -17.58 -41.67
C ARG A 145 8.20 -18.61 -40.54
N LYS A 146 8.66 -18.21 -39.35
CA LYS A 146 8.69 -19.05 -38.15
C LYS A 146 7.29 -19.49 -37.74
N GLU A 147 6.31 -18.59 -37.70
CA GLU A 147 4.91 -18.92 -37.37
C GLU A 147 4.30 -19.89 -38.38
N LYS A 148 4.59 -19.70 -39.68
CA LYS A 148 4.17 -20.67 -40.71
C LYS A 148 4.76 -22.06 -40.51
N LEU A 149 5.98 -22.16 -39.99
CA LEU A 149 6.63 -23.44 -39.70
C LEU A 149 6.16 -24.06 -38.36
N LEU A 150 5.71 -23.24 -37.41
CA LEU A 150 5.19 -23.69 -36.12
C LEU A 150 3.68 -24.00 -36.16
N SER A 151 2.95 -23.45 -37.12
CA SER A 151 1.54 -23.75 -37.29
C SER A 151 1.36 -25.14 -37.88
N SER A 152 0.53 -25.94 -37.22
CA SER A 152 0.16 -27.27 -37.66
C SER A 152 -1.31 -27.46 -37.34
N LYS A 153 -2.11 -27.72 -38.38
CA LYS A 153 -3.55 -27.99 -38.26
C LYS A 153 -3.85 -29.09 -37.23
N ARG A 154 -2.95 -30.07 -37.09
CA ARG A 154 -3.08 -31.15 -36.10
C ARG A 154 -2.97 -30.63 -34.66
N ILE A 155 -2.04 -29.70 -34.40
CA ILE A 155 -1.87 -29.11 -33.07
C ILE A 155 -3.09 -28.26 -32.70
N GLU A 156 -3.64 -27.51 -33.65
CA GLU A 156 -4.86 -26.72 -33.45
C GLU A 156 -6.05 -27.60 -33.06
N ASN A 157 -6.26 -28.71 -33.77
CA ASN A 157 -7.32 -29.67 -33.44
C ASN A 157 -7.15 -30.26 -32.03
N LEU A 158 -5.93 -30.68 -31.68
CA LEU A 158 -5.65 -31.22 -30.34
C LEU A 158 -5.88 -30.19 -29.22
N LYS A 159 -5.55 -28.91 -29.46
CA LYS A 159 -5.83 -27.83 -28.50
C LYS A 159 -7.33 -27.61 -28.31
N ALA A 160 -8.12 -27.71 -29.37
CA ALA A 160 -9.57 -27.59 -29.29
C ALA A 160 -10.19 -28.74 -28.48
N GLU A 161 -9.77 -29.99 -28.75
CA GLU A 161 -10.18 -31.16 -27.97
C GLU A 161 -9.81 -31.01 -26.49
N TYR A 162 -8.59 -30.53 -26.19
CA TYR A 162 -8.15 -30.29 -24.81
C TYR A 162 -8.98 -29.23 -24.08
N GLN A 163 -9.34 -28.14 -24.75
CA GLN A 163 -10.18 -27.09 -24.15
C GLN A 163 -11.61 -27.57 -23.89
N GLN A 164 -12.19 -28.37 -24.79
CA GLN A 164 -13.49 -29.00 -24.57
C GLN A 164 -13.45 -29.88 -23.31
N LEU A 165 -12.39 -30.69 -23.17
CA LEU A 165 -12.22 -31.54 -21.99
C LEU A 165 -12.06 -30.72 -20.69
N ILE A 166 -11.35 -29.60 -20.69
CA ILE A 166 -11.27 -28.71 -19.51
C ILE A 166 -12.65 -28.20 -19.10
N GLN A 167 -13.48 -27.81 -20.08
CA GLN A 167 -14.84 -27.32 -19.79
C GLN A 167 -15.73 -28.42 -19.25
N GLU A 168 -15.63 -29.64 -19.79
CA GLU A 168 -16.33 -30.83 -19.28
C GLU A 168 -15.94 -31.17 -17.84
N LEU A 169 -14.68 -30.96 -17.47
CA LEU A 169 -14.14 -31.25 -16.14
C LEU A 169 -14.22 -30.07 -15.15
N ALA A 170 -14.73 -28.91 -15.57
CA ALA A 170 -14.75 -27.72 -14.73
C ALA A 170 -15.74 -27.86 -13.56
N TYR A 171 -15.30 -27.49 -12.36
CA TYR A 171 -16.14 -27.42 -11.16
C TYR A 171 -16.03 -26.06 -10.49
N LYS A 172 -17.06 -25.66 -9.73
CA LYS A 172 -17.10 -24.38 -9.03
C LYS A 172 -16.56 -24.54 -7.61
N GLU A 173 -15.55 -23.74 -7.28
CA GLU A 173 -15.04 -23.59 -5.91
C GLU A 173 -15.62 -22.32 -5.26
N PRO A 174 -16.16 -22.37 -4.03
CA PRO A 174 -16.73 -21.21 -3.38
C PRO A 174 -15.66 -20.21 -2.88
N GLY A 175 -15.85 -18.92 -3.14
CA GLY A 175 -14.99 -17.83 -2.65
C GLY A 175 -15.77 -16.54 -2.40
N LEU A 176 -15.30 -15.70 -1.47
CA LEU A 176 -15.92 -14.42 -1.09
C LEU A 176 -15.04 -13.24 -1.55
N ASN A 177 -15.65 -12.20 -2.13
CA ASN A 177 -14.99 -10.97 -2.54
C ASN A 177 -15.77 -9.74 -2.02
N VAL A 178 -15.08 -8.76 -1.44
CA VAL A 178 -15.67 -7.53 -0.86
C VAL A 178 -15.21 -6.33 -1.68
N SER A 179 -16.16 -5.58 -2.25
CA SER A 179 -15.91 -4.33 -2.95
C SER A 179 -16.59 -3.17 -2.23
N PHE A 180 -15.85 -2.07 -2.06
CA PHE A 180 -16.36 -0.86 -1.43
C PHE A 180 -16.94 0.08 -2.49
N LYS A 181 -18.16 0.58 -2.29
CA LYS A 181 -18.73 1.65 -3.13
C LYS A 181 -18.03 2.97 -2.77
N ARG A 182 -17.57 3.69 -3.80
CA ARG A 182 -17.03 5.05 -3.67
C ARG A 182 -18.13 6.03 -3.30
#